data_AF-A0A7R9PR68-F1
#
_entry.id   AF-A0A7R9PR68-F1
#
_cell.length_a   1.000
_cell.length_b   1.000
_cell.length_c   1.000
_cell.angle_alpha   90.00
_cell.angle_beta   90.00
_cell.angle_gamma   90.00
#
_symmetry.space_group_name_H-M   'P 1'
#
loop_
_entity.id
_entity.type
_entity.pdbx_description
1 polymer ?
#
loop_
_entity_poly.entity_id
_entity_poly.type
_entity_poly.pdbx_seq_one_letter_code
_entity_poly.pdbx_strand_id
1 'polypeptide(L)'
;MLLSTICVFMALGYVHADVYLDEKFLDDSWESNWVASEHPGKELGKFVLTHGKFYNDPENDKGIQTSQDARFYALSRKFKPFSNKDKPLVVQFTVKHEQNIDCGGGYVKVFDCSLDQKDMHGETPYLLMFGK
;
A
#
# COMPACT_ATOMS: atom_id res chain seq x y z
N MET A 1 -48.30 13.80 9.29
CA MET A 1 -47.30 14.24 8.28
C MET A 1 -45.96 14.60 8.90
N LEU A 2 -45.89 15.39 9.98
CA LEU A 2 -44.61 15.80 10.60
C LEU A 2 -43.78 14.65 11.23
N LEU A 3 -44.44 13.65 11.84
CA LEU A 3 -43.77 12.48 12.42
C LEU A 3 -43.10 11.58 11.36
N SER A 4 -43.74 11.44 10.20
CA SER A 4 -43.23 10.62 9.10
C SER A 4 -41.97 11.22 8.48
N THR A 5 -41.83 12.56 8.48
CA THR A 5 -40.64 13.25 7.98
C THR A 5 -39.43 13.11 8.91
N ILE A 6 -39.65 13.01 10.23
CA ILE A 6 -38.58 12.83 11.23
C ILE A 6 -37.97 11.42 11.16
N CYS A 7 -38.78 10.38 10.92
CA CYS A 7 -38.28 9.01 10.79
C CYS A 7 -37.40 8.79 9.55
N VAL A 8 -37.63 9.52 8.45
CA VAL A 8 -36.83 9.39 7.22
C VAL A 8 -35.41 9.94 7.39
N PHE A 9 -35.21 10.96 8.22
CA PHE A 9 -33.88 11.47 8.55
C PHE A 9 -33.09 10.57 9.51
N MET A 10 -33.76 9.69 10.26
CA MET A 10 -33.13 8.86 11.30
C MET A 10 -32.60 7.52 10.77
N ALA A 11 -32.85 7.18 9.49
CA ALA A 11 -32.42 5.94 8.86
C ALA A 11 -31.08 6.05 8.10
N LEU A 12 -30.32 7.12 8.30
CA LEU A 12 -28.94 7.20 7.82
C LEU A 12 -28.05 6.40 8.79
N GLY A 13 -27.92 5.11 8.53
CA GLY A 13 -26.92 4.29 9.21
C GLY A 13 -25.53 4.88 8.96
N TYR A 14 -24.86 5.34 10.01
CA TYR A 14 -23.47 5.77 9.94
C TYR A 14 -22.58 4.56 9.70
N VAL A 15 -22.19 4.34 8.44
CA VAL A 15 -21.12 3.39 8.11
C VAL A 15 -19.80 4.10 8.37
N HIS A 16 -19.07 3.65 9.41
CA HIS A 16 -17.76 4.15 9.74
C HIS A 16 -16.71 3.08 9.42
N ALA A 17 -15.69 3.45 8.66
CA ALA A 17 -14.53 2.60 8.38
C ALA A 17 -13.28 3.26 8.95
N ASP A 18 -12.52 2.51 9.76
CA ASP A 18 -11.22 2.95 10.24
C ASP A 18 -10.20 2.83 9.09
N VAL A 19 -9.61 3.96 8.67
CA VAL A 19 -8.55 3.99 7.66
C VAL A 19 -7.20 3.95 8.36
N TYR A 20 -6.52 2.80 8.30
CA TYR A 20 -5.23 2.62 8.97
C TYR A 20 -4.03 3.11 8.15
N LEU A 21 -4.13 3.01 6.81
CA LEU A 21 -3.13 3.49 5.87
C LEU A 21 -3.84 3.96 4.59
N ASP A 22 -3.58 5.20 4.19
CA ASP A 22 -3.94 5.75 2.88
C ASP A 22 -2.66 6.36 2.29
N GLU A 23 -2.16 5.78 1.21
CA GLU A 23 -1.01 6.29 0.46
C GLU A 23 -1.44 6.53 -0.98
N LYS A 24 -1.27 7.76 -1.43
CA LYS A 24 -1.65 8.22 -2.77
C LYS A 24 -0.50 8.89 -3.50
N PHE A 25 0.67 9.05 -2.86
CA PHE A 25 1.87 9.60 -3.48
C PHE A 25 1.66 10.97 -4.15
N LEU A 26 0.82 11.82 -3.55
CA LEU A 26 0.47 13.15 -4.06
C LEU A 26 1.60 14.19 -3.87
N ASP A 27 2.59 13.87 -3.05
CA ASP A 27 3.73 14.72 -2.75
C ASP A 27 4.99 13.90 -2.43
N ASP A 28 6.12 14.58 -2.23
CA ASP A 28 7.43 13.96 -2.01
C ASP A 28 7.60 13.39 -0.59
N SER A 29 6.59 13.49 0.29
CA SER A 29 6.70 12.97 1.67
C SER A 29 6.89 11.45 1.71
N TRP A 30 6.57 10.75 0.62
CA TRP A 30 6.75 9.30 0.51
C TRP A 30 8.21 8.88 0.80
N GLU A 31 9.21 9.67 0.39
CA GLU A 31 10.62 9.35 0.61
C GLU A 31 10.97 9.27 2.10
N SER A 32 10.30 10.08 2.93
CA SER A 32 10.49 10.08 4.38
C SER A 32 9.64 9.02 5.10
N ASN A 33 8.51 8.63 4.50
CA ASN A 33 7.53 7.74 5.10
C ASN A 33 7.79 6.25 4.79
N TRP A 34 8.50 5.97 3.70
CA TRP A 34 8.82 4.62 3.25
C TRP A 34 10.29 4.30 3.53
N VAL A 35 10.53 3.12 4.11
CA VAL A 35 11.86 2.65 4.49
C VAL A 35 12.28 1.52 3.56
N ALA A 36 13.35 1.75 2.82
CA ALA A 36 14.02 0.71 2.06
C ALA A 36 14.81 -0.20 3.01
N SER A 37 14.73 -1.51 2.76
CA SER A 37 15.57 -2.47 3.46
C SER A 37 17.03 -2.34 3.01
N GLU A 38 17.92 -2.69 3.93
CA GLU A 38 19.37 -2.79 3.78
C GLU A 38 19.83 -4.23 4.07
N HIS A 39 18.92 -5.21 3.94
CA HIS A 39 19.21 -6.62 4.23
C HIS A 39 20.48 -7.09 3.48
N PRO A 40 21.47 -7.64 4.20
CA PRO A 40 22.78 -7.92 3.63
C PRO A 40 22.73 -9.00 2.54
N GLY A 41 23.71 -8.97 1.64
CA GLY A 41 23.90 -10.02 0.62
C GLY A 41 22.91 -9.96 -0.56
N LYS A 42 22.02 -8.96 -0.61
CA LYS A 42 21.14 -8.69 -1.76
C LYS A 42 21.30 -7.24 -2.21
N GLU A 43 21.56 -7.02 -3.50
CA GLU A 43 21.47 -5.69 -4.10
C GLU A 43 19.99 -5.41 -4.39
N LEU A 44 19.35 -4.63 -3.51
CA LEU A 44 17.93 -4.30 -3.64
C LEU A 44 17.73 -3.18 -4.67
N GLY A 45 16.69 -3.34 -5.48
CA GLY A 45 16.27 -2.35 -6.47
C GLY A 45 15.67 -1.11 -5.81
N LYS A 46 15.72 0.01 -6.53
CA LYS A 46 15.22 1.31 -6.09
C LYS A 46 13.84 1.60 -6.65
N PHE A 47 12.95 2.07 -5.79
CA PHE A 47 11.70 2.68 -6.23
C PHE A 47 11.92 4.13 -6.62
N VAL A 48 11.18 4.61 -7.62
CA VAL A 48 11.13 6.01 -8.02
C VAL A 48 9.68 6.47 -8.06
N LEU A 49 9.43 7.75 -7.76
CA LEU A 49 8.11 8.35 -7.88
C LEU A 49 7.88 8.81 -9.32
N THR A 50 6.81 8.32 -9.95
CA THR A 50 6.50 8.65 -11.34
C THR A 50 5.07 8.23 -11.70
N HIS A 51 4.50 8.88 -12.70
CA HIS A 51 3.23 8.48 -13.34
C HIS A 51 3.45 7.54 -14.55
N GLY A 52 4.70 7.23 -14.88
CA GLY A 52 5.07 6.39 -16.03
C GLY A 52 5.00 7.13 -17.38
N LYS A 53 5.10 6.38 -18.49
CA LYS A 53 5.11 6.90 -19.86
C LYS A 53 3.73 7.37 -20.34
N PHE A 54 2.67 6.78 -19.83
CA PHE A 54 1.29 7.16 -20.15
C PHE A 54 0.45 7.19 -18.87
N TYR A 55 -0.43 8.15 -18.74
CA TYR A 55 -1.24 8.39 -17.55
C TYR A 55 -2.54 9.09 -17.96
N ASN A 56 -3.54 9.06 -17.09
CA ASN A 56 -4.77 9.82 -17.24
C ASN A 56 -4.64 11.19 -16.58
N ASP A 57 -4.11 11.24 -15.36
CA ASP A 57 -3.86 12.46 -14.59
C ASP A 57 -2.44 12.43 -14.01
N PRO A 58 -1.53 13.33 -14.43
CA PRO A 58 -0.12 13.29 -14.03
C PRO A 58 0.11 13.51 -12.53
N GLU A 59 -0.82 14.14 -11.82
CA GLU A 59 -0.68 14.38 -10.38
C GLU A 59 -1.30 13.24 -9.58
N ASN A 60 -2.45 12.73 -10.01
CA ASN A 60 -3.16 11.65 -9.29
C ASN A 60 -2.67 10.24 -9.64
N ASP A 61 -2.01 10.05 -10.78
CA ASP A 61 -1.50 8.74 -11.21
C ASP A 61 -0.02 8.52 -10.84
N LYS A 62 0.58 9.41 -10.02
CA LYS A 62 1.89 9.17 -9.44
C LYS A 62 1.84 7.95 -8.52
N GLY A 63 2.89 7.15 -8.57
CA GLY A 63 3.11 6.05 -7.65
C GLY A 63 4.57 5.63 -7.64
N ILE A 64 4.88 4.65 -6.80
CA ILE A 64 6.21 4.04 -6.79
C ILE A 64 6.37 3.07 -7.96
N GLN A 65 7.44 3.22 -8.73
CA GLN A 65 7.81 2.35 -9.83
C GLN A 65 9.16 1.68 -9.56
N THR A 66 9.26 0.38 -9.86
CA THR A 66 10.53 -0.35 -9.90
C THR A 66 11.41 0.16 -11.05
N SER A 67 12.65 0.57 -10.77
CA SER A 67 13.51 1.28 -11.74
C SER A 67 14.59 0.42 -12.40
N GLN A 68 14.78 -0.81 -11.96
CA GLN A 68 15.89 -1.69 -12.33
C GLN A 68 15.41 -3.12 -12.62
N ASP A 69 15.86 -3.68 -13.73
CA ASP A 69 15.52 -5.04 -14.15
C ASP A 69 16.22 -6.09 -13.30
N ALA A 70 15.61 -7.28 -13.17
CA ALA A 70 16.18 -8.45 -12.48
C ALA A 70 16.69 -8.14 -11.05
N ARG A 71 15.95 -7.30 -10.31
CA ARG A 71 16.24 -6.95 -8.92
C ARG A 71 15.12 -7.40 -8.00
N PHE A 72 15.49 -7.76 -6.77
CA PHE A 72 14.54 -7.86 -5.67
C PHE A 72 14.25 -6.48 -5.11
N TYR A 73 13.02 -6.26 -4.64
CA TYR A 73 12.59 -4.99 -4.08
C TYR A 73 12.07 -5.20 -2.66
N ALA A 74 12.44 -4.30 -1.75
CA ALA A 74 12.01 -4.34 -0.35
C ALA A 74 11.87 -2.91 0.18
N LEU A 75 10.62 -2.42 0.19
CA LEU A 75 10.22 -1.11 0.69
C LEU A 75 8.99 -1.29 1.59
N SER A 76 8.97 -0.64 2.75
CA SER A 76 7.87 -0.78 3.70
C SER A 76 7.52 0.56 4.36
N ARG A 77 6.25 0.73 4.74
CA ARG A 77 5.77 1.89 5.49
C ARG A 77 5.05 1.43 6.75
N LYS A 78 5.42 2.00 7.89
CA LYS A 78 4.70 1.80 9.16
C LYS A 78 3.42 2.62 9.16
N PHE A 79 2.41 2.07 9.81
CA PHE A 79 1.14 2.71 10.10
C PHE A 79 0.71 2.38 11.53
N LYS A 80 -0.38 3.00 12.01
CA LYS A 80 -0.86 2.79 13.38
C LYS A 80 -1.16 1.30 13.61
N PRO A 81 -0.53 0.64 14.60
CA PRO A 81 -0.84 -0.74 14.94
C PRO A 81 -2.33 -0.94 15.23
N PHE A 82 -2.89 -2.04 14.74
CA PHE A 82 -4.28 -2.42 14.98
C PHE A 82 -4.44 -3.95 14.96
N SER A 83 -5.61 -4.43 15.37
CA SER A 83 -6.04 -5.82 15.20
C SER A 83 -7.37 -5.84 14.47
N ASN A 84 -7.51 -6.74 13.49
CA ASN A 84 -8.77 -6.99 12.80
C ASN A 84 -9.58 -8.13 13.45
N LYS A 85 -9.27 -8.53 14.69
CA LYS A 85 -10.06 -9.54 15.39
C LYS A 85 -11.53 -9.10 15.44
N ASP A 86 -12.42 -10.00 15.04
CA ASP A 86 -13.87 -9.79 14.99
C ASP A 86 -14.32 -8.63 14.07
N LYS A 87 -13.44 -8.15 13.17
CA LYS A 87 -13.72 -7.08 12.21
C LYS A 87 -13.24 -7.47 10.80
N PRO A 88 -13.96 -7.06 9.74
CA PRO A 88 -13.46 -7.23 8.38
C PRO A 88 -12.19 -6.39 8.17
N LEU A 89 -11.24 -6.94 7.42
CA LEU A 89 -10.05 -6.24 6.94
C LEU A 89 -10.16 -6.07 5.43
N VAL A 90 -9.91 -4.86 4.94
CA VAL A 90 -9.81 -4.57 3.50
C VAL A 90 -8.38 -4.10 3.21
N VAL A 91 -7.73 -4.75 2.26
CA VAL A 91 -6.44 -4.32 1.70
C VAL A 91 -6.68 -4.06 0.22
N GLN A 92 -6.42 -2.82 -0.20
CA GLN A 92 -6.66 -2.37 -1.57
C GLN A 92 -5.45 -1.58 -2.05
N PHE A 93 -5.03 -1.86 -3.28
CA PHE A 93 -3.97 -1.13 -3.96
C PHE A 93 -4.15 -1.31 -5.48
N THR A 94 -3.50 -0.46 -6.26
CA THR A 94 -3.49 -0.52 -7.72
C THR A 94 -2.11 -0.93 -8.21
N VAL A 95 -2.05 -1.82 -9.20
CA VAL A 95 -0.82 -2.23 -9.88
C VAL A 95 -0.94 -1.94 -11.35
N LYS A 96 0.10 -1.34 -11.92
CA LYS A 96 0.22 -1.07 -13.35
C LYS A 96 1.52 -1.67 -13.87
N HIS A 97 1.43 -2.77 -14.62
CA HIS A 97 2.56 -3.32 -15.36
C HIS A 97 2.72 -2.61 -16.71
N GLU A 98 3.24 -1.39 -16.68
CA GLU A 98 3.45 -0.56 -17.88
C GLU A 98 4.45 -1.21 -18.86
N GLN A 99 5.43 -1.93 -18.34
CA GLN A 99 6.56 -2.48 -19.09
C GLN A 99 6.27 -3.80 -19.83
N ASN A 100 5.01 -4.25 -19.90
CA ASN A 100 4.65 -5.60 -20.38
C ASN A 100 5.50 -6.68 -19.71
N ILE A 101 5.42 -6.74 -18.38
CA ILE A 101 6.27 -7.59 -17.55
C ILE A 101 6.21 -9.07 -18.00
N ASP A 102 7.37 -9.70 -18.09
CA ASP A 102 7.53 -11.12 -18.42
C ASP A 102 7.55 -11.99 -17.17
N CYS A 103 8.26 -11.55 -16.12
CA CYS A 103 8.34 -12.21 -14.82
C CYS A 103 8.57 -11.18 -13.69
N GLY A 104 7.63 -11.11 -12.74
CA GLY A 104 7.77 -10.31 -11.52
C GLY A 104 6.47 -10.29 -10.73
N GLY A 105 6.58 -9.97 -9.43
CA GLY A 105 5.42 -9.91 -8.54
C GLY A 105 4.85 -8.50 -8.40
N GLY A 106 3.53 -8.41 -8.22
CA GLY A 106 2.77 -7.19 -7.93
C GLY A 106 1.90 -7.37 -6.68
N TYR A 107 2.49 -7.87 -5.60
CA TYR A 107 1.82 -8.15 -4.33
C TYR A 107 2.37 -7.31 -3.18
N VAL A 108 1.56 -7.16 -2.14
CA VAL A 108 1.95 -6.55 -0.87
C VAL A 108 1.98 -7.59 0.25
N LYS A 109 2.78 -7.33 1.28
CA LYS A 109 2.79 -8.09 2.54
C LYS A 109 2.38 -7.18 3.70
N VAL A 110 1.59 -7.70 4.63
CA VAL A 110 1.28 -7.06 5.92
C VAL A 110 2.05 -7.77 7.01
N PHE A 111 2.80 -7.00 7.78
CA PHE A 111 3.67 -7.50 8.85
C PHE A 111 3.07 -7.18 10.23
N ASP A 112 3.54 -7.88 11.25
CA ASP A 112 3.28 -7.48 12.63
C ASP A 112 4.18 -6.30 13.05
N CYS A 113 4.02 -5.83 14.28
CA CYS A 113 4.74 -4.67 14.81
C CYS A 113 6.23 -4.94 15.11
N SER A 114 6.67 -6.20 15.07
CA SER A 114 8.05 -6.60 15.37
C SER A 114 8.99 -6.48 14.17
N LEU A 115 8.46 -6.19 12.98
CA LEU A 115 9.26 -5.99 11.78
C LEU A 115 10.36 -4.94 11.99
N ASP A 116 11.60 -5.38 11.80
CA ASP A 116 12.69 -4.47 11.45
C ASP A 116 12.62 -4.16 9.95
N GLN A 117 12.20 -2.95 9.61
CA GLN A 117 12.06 -2.50 8.22
C GLN A 117 13.41 -2.49 7.49
N LYS A 118 14.51 -2.28 8.21
CA LYS A 118 15.85 -2.25 7.62
C LYS A 118 16.34 -3.64 7.27
N ASP A 119 15.85 -4.68 7.93
CA ASP A 119 16.21 -6.08 7.62
C ASP A 119 15.11 -6.84 6.85
N MET A 120 14.12 -6.15 6.26
CA MET A 120 13.03 -6.82 5.54
C MET A 120 13.50 -7.53 4.25
N HIS A 121 13.18 -8.82 4.13
CA HIS A 121 13.54 -9.67 2.99
C HIS A 121 12.41 -10.66 2.63
N GLY A 122 12.67 -11.55 1.67
CA GLY A 122 11.68 -12.48 1.11
C GLY A 122 11.13 -13.47 2.14
N GLU A 123 12.00 -13.86 3.07
CA GLU A 123 11.82 -14.88 4.10
C GLU A 123 11.32 -14.29 5.42
N THR A 124 11.25 -12.96 5.54
CA THR A 124 10.68 -12.29 6.72
C THR A 124 9.23 -12.75 6.95
N PRO A 125 8.88 -13.23 8.15
CA PRO A 125 7.52 -13.63 8.49
C PRO A 125 6.51 -12.51 8.28
N TYR A 126 5.35 -12.84 7.73
CA TYR A 126 4.25 -11.90 7.47
C TYR A 126 2.92 -12.49 7.90
N LEU A 127 1.93 -11.62 8.14
CA LEU A 127 0.57 -12.01 8.53
C LEU A 127 -0.34 -12.26 7.33
N LEU A 128 -0.14 -11.50 6.25
CA LEU A 128 -0.91 -11.59 5.02
C LEU A 128 -0.02 -11.25 3.81
N MET A 129 -0.20 -11.97 2.71
CA MET A 129 0.31 -11.60 1.39
C MET A 129 -0.88 -11.56 0.43
N PHE A 130 -1.00 -10.49 -0.35
CA PHE A 130 -2.12 -10.30 -1.27
C PHE A 130 -1.69 -9.57 -2.54
N GLY A 131 -2.15 -10.06 -3.69
CA GLY A 131 -1.78 -9.60 -5.02
C GLY A 131 -1.27 -10.74 -5.91
N LYS A 132 -0.80 -10.38 -7.10
CA LYS A 132 -0.16 -11.29 -8.05
C LYS A 132 1.10 -10.65 -8.57
#